data_AF-A0A352NFS8-F1
#
_entry.id   AF-A0A352NFS8-F1
#
_cell.length_a   1.000
_cell.length_b   1.000
_cell.length_c   1.000
_cell.angle_alpha   90.00
_cell.angle_beta   90.00
_cell.angle_gamma   90.00
#
_symmetry.space_group_name_H-M   'P 1'
#
loop_
_entity.id
_entity.type
_entity.pdbx_description
1 polymer ?
#
loop_
_entity_poly.entity_id
_entity_poly.type
_entity_poly.pdbx_seq_one_letter_code
_entity_poly.pdbx_strand_id
1 'polypeptide(L)'
;MVDPKNPGAVDEIINLGEYWNEKGIRENREQILAVNKEVGRLFKHAYTYLAGAKTFLDEVESFYLESGAFNAGAFDKLVLDLTLEIFEGKPRLTDNPKARHLFATANTPDGPVSHLETAVGRLNKRYIINGDDGTGKTVLVQRIMETAITRGYNVTAFHCALNPNKIEHLVVHDLSLAVINSVEPHFYQPKDGDTVINTMTCVAPVTNEDYLAERDTARGLYRQCMEQAVSFISRAKKKHDEMEKYYVPYMNFDGINAVREKTLQRILELLAGNAGTARA
;
A
#
# COMPACT_ATOMS: atom_id res chain seq x y z
N MET A 1 -10.50 13.61 11.21
CA MET A 1 -11.21 13.02 12.37
C MET A 1 -12.23 12.07 11.81
N VAL A 2 -12.21 10.80 12.20
CA VAL A 2 -13.24 9.83 11.80
C VAL A 2 -14.12 9.65 13.02
N ASP A 3 -15.32 10.21 12.97
CA ASP A 3 -16.30 10.01 14.04
C ASP A 3 -16.86 8.57 13.98
N PRO A 4 -17.20 7.97 15.13
CA PRO A 4 -17.84 6.66 15.16
C PRO A 4 -19.17 6.70 14.39
N LYS A 5 -19.47 5.64 13.63
CA LYS A 5 -20.71 5.57 12.85
C LYS A 5 -21.89 5.19 13.74
N ASN A 6 -21.66 4.36 14.74
CA ASN A 6 -22.65 3.82 15.66
C ASN A 6 -22.13 3.88 17.11
N PRO A 7 -21.85 5.10 17.66
CA PRO A 7 -21.30 5.26 18.99
C PRO A 7 -22.21 4.63 20.06
N GLY A 8 -21.62 3.86 20.97
CA GLY A 8 -22.31 3.19 22.06
C GLY A 8 -23.00 1.86 21.69
N ALA A 9 -23.21 1.59 20.39
CA ALA A 9 -23.75 0.31 19.93
C ALA A 9 -22.63 -0.68 19.59
N VAL A 10 -21.72 -0.28 18.70
CA VAL A 10 -20.53 -1.08 18.30
C VAL A 10 -19.25 -0.26 18.23
N ASP A 11 -19.34 1.07 18.30
CA ASP A 11 -18.21 1.97 18.28
C ASP A 11 -18.06 2.71 19.61
N GLU A 12 -16.84 3.12 19.95
CA GLU A 12 -16.53 3.89 21.17
C GLU A 12 -15.46 4.94 20.91
N ILE A 13 -15.55 6.07 21.62
CA ILE A 13 -14.55 7.14 21.61
C ILE A 13 -13.72 7.06 22.87
N ILE A 14 -12.40 6.91 22.72
CA ILE A 14 -11.45 7.06 23.82
C ILE A 14 -10.92 8.49 23.80
N ASN A 15 -11.32 9.29 24.79
CA ASN A 15 -10.91 10.68 24.90
C ASN A 15 -9.57 10.81 25.65
N LEU A 16 -8.47 10.87 24.91
CA LEU A 16 -7.14 11.11 25.50
C LEU A 16 -6.87 12.60 25.81
N GLY A 17 -7.75 13.51 25.40
CA GLY A 17 -7.62 14.95 25.66
C GLY A 17 -7.84 15.34 27.11
N GLU A 18 -8.36 14.45 27.96
CA GLU A 18 -8.48 14.67 29.41
C GLU A 18 -7.13 14.64 30.14
N TYR A 19 -6.08 14.14 29.48
CA TYR A 19 -4.78 13.90 30.06
C TYR A 19 -3.73 14.91 29.62
N TRP A 20 -4.13 16.14 29.30
CA TRP A 20 -3.20 17.24 29.05
C TRP A 20 -3.35 18.40 30.04
N ASN A 21 -2.30 19.19 30.20
CA ASN A 21 -2.34 20.49 30.86
C ASN A 21 -2.56 21.57 29.79
N GLU A 22 -3.81 21.95 29.61
CA GLU A 22 -4.21 22.93 28.60
C GLU A 22 -3.54 24.29 28.81
N LYS A 23 -3.42 24.75 30.07
CA LYS A 23 -2.81 26.05 30.38
C LYS A 23 -1.36 26.09 29.90
N GLY A 24 -0.59 25.04 30.18
CA GLY A 24 0.81 24.93 29.76
C GLY A 24 0.99 24.82 28.25
N ILE A 25 0.11 24.09 27.56
CA ILE A 25 0.12 24.03 26.09
C ILE A 25 -0.20 25.40 25.49
N ARG A 26 -1.18 26.13 26.05
CA ARG A 26 -1.59 27.46 25.55
C ARG A 26 -0.47 28.50 25.63
N GLU A 27 0.49 28.36 26.55
CA GLU A 27 1.68 29.23 26.61
C GLU A 27 2.56 29.10 25.35
N ASN A 28 2.51 27.95 24.66
CA ASN A 28 3.26 27.67 23.44
C ASN A 28 2.40 27.80 22.16
N ARG A 29 1.21 28.43 22.27
CA ARG A 29 0.21 28.47 21.18
C ARG A 29 0.77 29.01 19.87
N GLU A 30 1.52 30.12 19.91
CA GLU A 30 2.02 30.75 18.70
C GLU A 30 3.02 29.85 17.95
N GLN A 31 3.92 29.21 18.70
CA GLN A 31 4.92 28.28 18.18
C GLN A 31 4.23 27.04 17.59
N ILE A 32 3.26 26.46 18.29
CA ILE A 32 2.47 25.33 17.81
C ILE A 32 1.78 25.68 16.49
N LEU A 33 1.09 26.83 16.43
CA LEU A 33 0.39 27.25 15.20
C LEU A 33 1.36 27.50 14.04
N ALA A 34 2.52 28.11 14.31
CA ALA A 34 3.53 28.36 13.29
C ALA A 34 4.15 27.06 12.75
N VAL A 35 4.51 26.12 13.62
CA VAL A 35 5.06 24.82 13.22
C VAL A 35 4.02 24.00 12.46
N ASN A 36 2.77 23.96 12.93
CA ASN A 36 1.71 23.23 12.23
C ASN A 36 1.43 23.80 10.84
N LYS A 37 1.47 25.13 10.68
CA LYS A 37 1.38 25.79 9.37
C LYS A 37 2.52 25.36 8.44
N GLU A 38 3.75 25.27 8.97
CA GLU A 38 4.91 24.82 8.20
C GLU A 38 4.82 23.34 7.82
N VAL A 39 4.37 22.47 8.73
CA VAL A 39 4.08 21.05 8.43
C VAL A 39 3.10 20.94 7.27
N GLY A 40 1.99 21.68 7.32
CA GLY A 40 1.01 21.72 6.23
C GLY A 40 1.59 22.21 4.90
N ARG A 41 2.46 23.24 4.93
CA ARG A 41 3.16 23.74 3.74
C ARG A 41 4.09 22.67 3.14
N LEU A 42 4.86 21.97 3.97
CA LEU A 42 5.78 20.92 3.53
C LEU A 42 5.04 19.74 2.92
N PHE A 43 3.94 19.29 3.54
CA PHE A 43 3.09 18.25 2.95
C PHE A 43 2.47 18.68 1.62
N LYS A 44 2.05 19.94 1.49
CA LYS A 44 1.57 20.45 0.20
C LYS A 44 2.63 20.29 -0.91
N HIS A 45 3.90 20.62 -0.62
CA HIS A 45 4.98 20.39 -1.57
C HIS A 45 5.20 18.89 -1.84
N ALA A 46 5.22 18.05 -0.80
CA ALA A 46 5.35 16.60 -0.98
C ALA A 46 4.28 16.05 -1.93
N TYR A 47 3.01 16.43 -1.75
CA TYR A 47 1.91 15.99 -2.61
C TYR A 47 2.04 16.52 -4.04
N THR A 48 2.54 17.74 -4.25
CA THR A 48 2.85 18.24 -5.61
C THR A 48 3.89 17.36 -6.30
N TYR A 49 4.98 17.01 -5.61
CA TYR A 49 6.02 16.15 -6.19
C TYR A 49 5.56 14.70 -6.38
N LEU A 50 4.72 14.15 -5.49
CA LEU A 50 4.09 12.84 -5.71
C LEU A 50 3.17 12.85 -6.93
N ALA A 51 2.39 13.91 -7.14
CA ALA A 51 1.57 14.06 -8.33
C ALA A 51 2.43 14.11 -9.61
N GLY A 52 3.54 14.85 -9.58
CA GLY A 52 4.51 14.87 -10.68
C GLY A 52 5.16 13.51 -10.94
N ALA A 53 5.57 12.80 -9.88
CA ALA A 53 6.10 11.45 -10.00
C ALA A 53 5.10 10.50 -10.67
N LYS A 54 3.82 10.56 -10.29
CA LYS A 54 2.77 9.76 -10.93
C LYS A 54 2.67 10.09 -12.43
N THR A 55 2.67 11.37 -12.81
CA THR A 55 2.61 11.77 -14.22
C THR A 55 3.77 11.18 -15.03
N PHE A 56 5.01 11.29 -14.53
CA PHE A 56 6.16 10.73 -15.24
C PHE A 56 6.20 9.20 -15.22
N LEU A 57 5.65 8.55 -14.19
CA LEU A 57 5.50 7.10 -14.20
C LEU A 57 4.45 6.65 -15.22
N ASP A 58 3.33 7.37 -15.35
CA ASP A 58 2.31 7.07 -16.35
C ASP A 58 2.90 7.20 -17.79
N GLU A 59 3.80 8.17 -18.04
CA GLU A 59 4.58 8.30 -19.30
C GLU A 59 5.51 7.11 -19.54
N VAL A 60 6.25 6.68 -18.51
CA VAL A 60 7.10 5.49 -18.62
C VAL A 60 6.28 4.25 -18.93
N GLU A 61 5.07 4.12 -18.37
CA GLU A 61 4.19 2.99 -18.62
C GLU A 61 3.59 2.97 -20.03
N SER A 62 3.45 4.12 -20.70
CA SER A 62 2.89 4.17 -22.06
C SER A 62 3.92 3.75 -23.12
N PHE A 63 5.23 3.81 -22.81
CA PHE A 63 6.34 3.51 -23.71
C PHE A 63 6.15 2.27 -24.59
N TYR A 64 5.81 1.11 -24.01
CA TYR A 64 5.68 -0.14 -24.78
C TYR A 64 4.44 -0.18 -25.67
N LEU A 65 3.39 0.55 -25.31
CA LEU A 65 2.19 0.70 -26.12
C LEU A 65 2.45 1.67 -27.29
N GLU A 66 3.08 2.81 -27.02
CA GLU A 66 3.35 3.85 -28.02
C GLU A 66 4.39 3.43 -29.04
N SER A 67 5.43 2.70 -28.61
CA SER A 67 6.41 2.09 -29.52
C SER A 67 5.85 0.91 -30.33
N GLY A 68 4.63 0.45 -30.05
CA GLY A 68 4.01 -0.72 -30.69
C GLY A 68 4.68 -2.06 -30.31
N ALA A 69 5.55 -2.06 -29.31
CA ALA A 69 6.29 -3.25 -28.89
C ALA A 69 5.47 -4.23 -28.04
N PHE A 70 4.41 -3.74 -27.39
CA PHE A 70 3.57 -4.58 -26.55
C PHE A 70 2.67 -5.52 -27.37
N ASN A 71 2.88 -6.83 -27.24
CA ASN A 71 2.06 -7.84 -27.89
C ASN A 71 0.90 -8.27 -26.98
N ALA A 72 -0.26 -7.64 -27.18
CA ALA A 72 -1.48 -7.91 -26.42
C ALA A 72 -1.92 -9.39 -26.48
N GLY A 73 -1.81 -10.04 -27.65
CA GLY A 73 -2.20 -11.45 -27.79
C GLY A 73 -1.30 -12.40 -27.01
N ALA A 74 0.02 -12.16 -27.01
CA ALA A 74 0.97 -12.92 -26.19
C ALA A 74 0.72 -12.70 -24.69
N PHE A 75 0.38 -11.47 -24.30
CA PHE A 75 0.01 -11.14 -22.92
C PHE A 75 -1.30 -11.80 -22.48
N ASP A 76 -2.34 -11.76 -23.31
CA ASP A 76 -3.62 -12.42 -23.02
C ASP A 76 -3.43 -13.93 -22.84
N LYS A 77 -2.59 -14.54 -23.68
CA LYS A 77 -2.21 -15.95 -23.52
C LYS A 77 -1.47 -16.20 -22.20
N LEU A 78 -0.49 -15.37 -21.84
CA LEU A 78 0.23 -15.48 -20.57
C LEU A 78 -0.73 -15.42 -19.36
N VAL A 79 -1.68 -14.48 -19.39
CA VAL A 79 -2.70 -14.36 -18.34
C VAL A 79 -3.59 -15.59 -18.28
N LEU A 80 -4.03 -16.11 -19.43
CA LEU A 80 -4.87 -17.31 -19.51
C LEU A 80 -4.13 -18.54 -18.95
N ASP A 81 -2.89 -18.76 -19.38
CA ASP A 81 -2.07 -19.89 -18.94
C ASP A 81 -1.86 -19.86 -17.42
N LEU A 82 -1.53 -18.68 -16.85
CA LEU A 82 -1.42 -18.50 -15.41
C LEU A 82 -2.76 -18.72 -14.68
N THR A 83 -3.85 -18.23 -15.25
CA THR A 83 -5.20 -18.41 -14.67
C THR A 83 -5.57 -19.88 -14.60
N LEU A 84 -5.27 -20.65 -15.65
CA LEU A 84 -5.48 -22.09 -15.67
C LEU A 84 -4.60 -22.78 -14.62
N GLU A 85 -3.30 -22.46 -14.56
CA GLU A 85 -2.39 -23.02 -13.55
C GLU A 85 -2.91 -22.78 -12.12
N ILE A 86 -3.38 -21.57 -11.83
CA ILE A 86 -3.85 -21.20 -10.49
C ILE A 86 -5.20 -21.84 -10.16
N PHE A 87 -6.15 -21.95 -11.10
CA PHE A 87 -7.55 -22.26 -10.77
C PHE A 87 -8.12 -23.53 -11.39
N GLU A 88 -7.42 -24.19 -12.33
CA GLU A 88 -7.91 -25.40 -12.98
C GLU A 88 -8.17 -26.53 -11.96
N GLY A 89 -9.30 -27.23 -12.17
CA GLY A 89 -9.76 -28.31 -11.28
C GLY A 89 -10.27 -27.86 -9.91
N LYS A 90 -10.16 -26.57 -9.55
CA LYS A 90 -10.57 -26.08 -8.21
C LYS A 90 -12.04 -25.65 -8.19
N PRO A 91 -12.80 -26.03 -7.15
CA PRO A 91 -14.21 -25.67 -7.03
C PRO A 91 -14.39 -24.16 -6.80
N ARG A 92 -15.63 -23.69 -6.96
CA ARG A 92 -16.07 -22.39 -6.44
C ARG A 92 -16.31 -22.53 -4.93
N LEU A 93 -15.88 -21.55 -4.12
CA LEU A 93 -15.93 -21.67 -2.66
C LEU A 93 -17.11 -20.96 -2.00
N THR A 94 -17.44 -19.74 -2.41
CA THR A 94 -18.58 -18.99 -1.85
C THR A 94 -19.32 -18.18 -2.90
N ASP A 95 -20.61 -17.92 -2.63
CA ASP A 95 -21.44 -17.00 -3.41
C ASP A 95 -21.16 -15.52 -3.10
N ASN A 96 -20.54 -15.24 -1.94
CA ASN A 96 -20.27 -13.88 -1.46
C ASN A 96 -18.78 -13.68 -1.12
N PRO A 97 -17.88 -13.77 -2.12
CA PRO A 97 -16.45 -13.54 -1.92
C PRO A 97 -16.18 -12.10 -1.47
N LYS A 98 -15.17 -11.92 -0.62
CA LYS A 98 -14.75 -10.60 -0.13
C LYS A 98 -13.40 -10.20 -0.72
N ALA A 99 -13.33 -8.95 -1.17
CA ALA A 99 -12.08 -8.28 -1.50
C ALA A 99 -11.71 -7.28 -0.40
N ARG A 100 -10.64 -7.55 0.35
CA ARG A 100 -10.05 -6.56 1.25
C ARG A 100 -9.02 -5.75 0.47
N HIS A 101 -9.08 -4.43 0.57
CA HIS A 101 -8.15 -3.52 -0.09
C HIS A 101 -7.24 -2.85 0.95
N LEU A 102 -5.93 -2.97 0.77
CA LEU A 102 -4.90 -2.47 1.70
C LEU A 102 -3.74 -1.84 0.92
N PHE A 103 -2.78 -1.29 1.64
CA PHE A 103 -1.46 -0.94 1.14
C PHE A 103 -0.42 -1.79 1.85
N ALA A 104 0.49 -2.41 1.11
CA ALA A 104 1.64 -3.12 1.68
C ALA A 104 2.85 -2.20 1.86
N THR A 105 2.88 -1.10 1.10
CA THR A 105 3.96 -0.13 1.09
C THR A 105 3.41 1.26 1.37
N ALA A 106 4.18 2.09 2.06
CA ALA A 106 3.92 3.51 2.26
C ALA A 106 5.10 4.37 1.82
N ASN A 107 4.81 5.59 1.37
CA ASN A 107 5.82 6.64 1.15
C ASN A 107 6.07 7.35 2.48
N THR A 108 7.23 7.12 3.10
CA THR A 108 7.55 7.58 4.45
C THR A 108 8.64 8.66 4.46
N PRO A 109 8.89 9.33 5.61
CA PRO A 109 10.05 10.22 5.81
C PRO A 109 11.41 9.59 5.46
N ASP A 110 11.52 8.27 5.55
CA ASP A 110 12.75 7.52 5.29
C ASP A 110 12.75 6.88 3.89
N GLY A 111 11.78 7.26 3.04
CA GLY A 111 11.57 6.69 1.71
C GLY A 111 10.44 5.65 1.69
N PRO A 112 10.27 4.94 0.56
CA PRO A 112 9.29 3.84 0.46
C PRO A 112 9.62 2.71 1.45
N VAL A 113 8.66 2.32 2.28
CA VAL A 113 8.79 1.22 3.25
C VAL A 113 7.71 0.18 3.01
N SER A 114 8.12 -1.05 2.72
CA SER A 114 7.21 -2.17 2.47
C SER A 114 7.18 -3.17 3.63
N HIS A 115 5.98 -3.57 4.02
CA HIS A 115 5.73 -4.67 4.94
C HIS A 115 5.06 -5.87 4.24
N LEU A 116 5.16 -5.95 2.91
CA LEU A 116 4.55 -7.02 2.11
C LEU A 116 4.90 -8.42 2.63
N GLU A 117 6.15 -8.62 3.05
CA GLU A 117 6.65 -9.89 3.57
C GLU A 117 5.81 -10.43 4.75
N THR A 118 5.26 -9.55 5.58
CA THR A 118 4.39 -9.96 6.70
C THR A 118 3.08 -10.60 6.24
N ALA A 119 2.62 -10.27 5.03
CA ALA A 119 1.41 -10.81 4.42
C ALA A 119 1.67 -12.05 3.54
N VAL A 120 2.79 -12.07 2.82
CA VAL A 120 3.05 -13.12 1.80
C VAL A 120 4.07 -14.17 2.21
N GLY A 121 4.87 -13.90 3.26
CA GLY A 121 6.02 -14.73 3.63
C GLY A 121 5.66 -16.14 4.12
N ARG A 122 4.46 -16.32 4.68
CA ARG A 122 3.98 -17.62 5.20
C ARG A 122 3.10 -18.40 4.22
N LEU A 123 2.90 -17.88 3.01
CA LEU A 123 2.08 -18.53 2.00
C LEU A 123 2.86 -19.68 1.34
N ASN A 124 2.12 -20.69 0.88
CA ASN A 124 2.69 -21.91 0.29
C ASN A 124 3.18 -21.67 -1.14
N LYS A 125 2.56 -20.73 -1.86
CA LYS A 125 2.91 -20.43 -3.26
C LYS A 125 2.96 -18.93 -3.49
N ARG A 126 3.98 -18.48 -4.23
CA ARG A 126 4.07 -17.10 -4.72
C ARG A 126 4.39 -17.10 -6.21
N TYR A 127 3.67 -16.26 -6.95
CA TYR A 127 3.95 -15.91 -8.34
C TYR A 127 4.56 -14.52 -8.36
N ILE A 128 5.83 -14.42 -8.74
CA ILE A 128 6.57 -13.16 -8.79
C ILE A 128 6.54 -12.64 -10.22
N ILE A 129 5.79 -11.56 -10.43
CA ILE A 129 5.65 -10.93 -11.74
C ILE A 129 6.79 -9.92 -11.92
N ASN A 130 7.73 -10.25 -12.79
CA ASN A 130 8.86 -9.41 -13.16
C ASN A 130 8.62 -8.78 -14.53
N GLY A 131 9.16 -7.58 -14.72
CA GLY A 131 9.17 -6.87 -16.00
C GLY A 131 9.23 -5.37 -15.79
N ASP A 132 9.49 -4.64 -16.87
CA ASP A 132 9.50 -3.17 -16.84
C ASP A 132 8.09 -2.60 -16.69
N ASP A 133 7.98 -1.33 -16.32
CA ASP A 133 6.69 -0.63 -16.28
C ASP A 133 6.07 -0.55 -17.67
N GLY A 134 4.74 -0.60 -17.73
CA GLY A 134 4.03 -0.67 -19.02
C GLY A 134 3.94 -2.06 -19.66
N THR A 135 4.55 -3.09 -19.08
CA THR A 135 4.48 -4.48 -19.63
C THR A 135 3.26 -5.29 -19.18
N GLY A 136 2.26 -4.65 -18.56
CA GLY A 136 1.00 -5.30 -18.18
C GLY A 136 0.97 -5.98 -16.79
N LYS A 137 2.00 -5.82 -15.96
CA LYS A 137 2.07 -6.44 -14.62
C LYS A 137 0.84 -6.17 -13.75
N THR A 138 0.46 -4.90 -13.60
CA THR A 138 -0.74 -4.47 -12.85
C THR A 138 -2.02 -5.06 -13.42
N VAL A 139 -2.14 -5.12 -14.75
CA VAL A 139 -3.31 -5.69 -15.44
C VAL A 139 -3.39 -7.20 -15.18
N LEU A 140 -2.26 -7.90 -15.19
CA LEU A 140 -2.21 -9.33 -14.85
C LEU A 140 -2.73 -9.56 -13.43
N VAL A 141 -2.22 -8.82 -12.44
CA VAL A 141 -2.66 -8.95 -11.04
C VAL A 141 -4.16 -8.68 -10.91
N GLN A 142 -4.67 -7.64 -11.57
CA GLN A 142 -6.09 -7.32 -11.59
C GLN A 142 -6.95 -8.45 -12.19
N ARG A 143 -6.57 -9.00 -13.35
CA ARG A 143 -7.31 -10.10 -14.00
C ARG A 143 -7.32 -11.38 -13.17
N ILE A 144 -6.23 -11.68 -12.47
CA ILE A 144 -6.19 -12.79 -11.51
C ILE A 144 -7.12 -12.53 -10.32
N MET A 145 -7.16 -11.30 -9.80
CA MET A 145 -8.08 -10.92 -8.73
C MET A 145 -9.55 -11.09 -9.15
N GLU A 146 -9.91 -10.56 -10.32
CA GLU A 146 -11.28 -10.64 -10.87
C GLU A 146 -11.70 -12.10 -11.05
N THR A 147 -10.78 -12.94 -11.54
CA THR A 147 -11.02 -14.38 -11.67
C THR A 147 -11.19 -15.05 -10.30
N ALA A 148 -10.33 -14.75 -9.32
CA ALA A 148 -10.44 -15.28 -7.97
C ALA A 148 -11.80 -14.94 -7.34
N ILE A 149 -12.22 -13.67 -7.44
CA ILE A 149 -13.54 -13.22 -6.96
C ILE A 149 -14.66 -13.94 -7.71
N THR A 150 -14.61 -14.02 -9.04
CA THR A 150 -15.65 -14.72 -9.83
C THR A 150 -15.77 -16.19 -9.43
N ARG A 151 -14.65 -16.83 -9.09
CA ARG A 151 -14.60 -18.21 -8.59
C ARG A 151 -14.86 -18.32 -7.08
N GLY A 152 -15.33 -17.26 -6.43
CA GLY A 152 -15.78 -17.29 -5.04
C GLY A 152 -14.66 -17.36 -4.01
N TYR A 153 -13.45 -16.90 -4.31
CA TYR A 153 -12.33 -16.87 -3.37
C TYR A 153 -12.28 -15.55 -2.61
N ASN A 154 -11.89 -15.58 -1.33
CA ASN A 154 -11.59 -14.36 -0.60
C ASN A 154 -10.18 -13.87 -0.93
N VAL A 155 -10.04 -12.56 -1.14
CA VAL A 155 -8.78 -11.96 -1.54
C VAL A 155 -8.39 -10.76 -0.71
N THR A 156 -7.09 -10.47 -0.69
CA THR A 156 -6.56 -9.18 -0.26
C THR A 156 -5.73 -8.57 -1.37
N ALA A 157 -6.18 -7.43 -1.86
CA ALA A 157 -5.51 -6.63 -2.87
C ALA A 157 -4.70 -5.53 -2.19
N PHE A 158 -3.44 -5.39 -2.60
CA PHE A 158 -2.52 -4.37 -2.13
C PHE A 158 -2.30 -3.34 -3.23
N HIS A 159 -2.61 -2.09 -2.93
CA HIS A 159 -2.53 -0.99 -3.86
C HIS A 159 -1.15 -0.33 -3.88
N CYS A 160 -0.81 0.28 -5.01
CA CYS A 160 0.38 1.10 -5.17
C CYS A 160 0.30 2.34 -4.28
N ALA A 161 1.37 2.61 -3.54
CA ALA A 161 1.46 3.77 -2.65
C ALA A 161 1.47 5.12 -3.40
N LEU A 162 1.84 5.12 -4.68
CA LEU A 162 1.83 6.31 -5.54
C LEU A 162 0.53 6.46 -6.33
N ASN A 163 -0.06 5.35 -6.78
CA ASN A 163 -1.32 5.34 -7.52
C ASN A 163 -2.31 4.34 -6.89
N PRO A 164 -3.16 4.79 -5.94
CA PRO A 164 -4.11 3.94 -5.22
C PRO A 164 -5.15 3.19 -6.06
N ASN A 165 -5.28 3.51 -7.35
CA ASN A 165 -6.18 2.80 -8.25
C ASN A 165 -5.52 1.56 -8.89
N LYS A 166 -4.19 1.40 -8.76
CA LYS A 166 -3.42 0.28 -9.32
C LYS A 166 -3.16 -0.75 -8.22
N ILE A 167 -3.54 -2.00 -8.48
CA ILE A 167 -3.27 -3.15 -7.60
C ILE A 167 -1.91 -3.75 -7.97
N GLU A 168 -1.00 -3.83 -7.00
CA GLU A 168 0.35 -4.37 -7.20
C GLU A 168 0.48 -5.80 -6.71
N HIS A 169 -0.18 -6.15 -5.61
CA HIS A 169 -0.08 -7.49 -5.05
C HIS A 169 -1.45 -8.03 -4.70
N LEU A 170 -1.57 -9.34 -4.75
CA LEU A 170 -2.79 -10.07 -4.45
C LEU A 170 -2.46 -11.26 -3.56
N VAL A 171 -3.27 -11.47 -2.53
CA VAL A 171 -3.31 -12.72 -1.76
C VAL A 171 -4.66 -13.37 -1.98
N VAL A 172 -4.65 -14.65 -2.36
CA VAL A 172 -5.83 -15.52 -2.45
C VAL A 172 -5.78 -16.48 -1.26
N HIS A 173 -6.54 -16.18 -0.22
CA HIS A 173 -6.37 -16.78 1.11
C HIS A 173 -6.59 -18.29 1.11
N ASP A 174 -7.68 -18.75 0.50
CA ASP A 174 -8.05 -20.18 0.50
C ASP A 174 -7.07 -21.05 -0.31
N LEU A 175 -6.24 -20.43 -1.15
CA LEU A 175 -5.20 -21.11 -1.93
C LEU A 175 -3.81 -21.03 -1.28
N SER A 176 -3.65 -20.28 -0.17
CA SER A 176 -2.35 -19.94 0.41
C SER A 176 -1.36 -19.44 -0.67
N LEU A 177 -1.85 -18.49 -1.49
CA LEU A 177 -1.19 -18.05 -2.73
C LEU A 177 -1.08 -16.54 -2.79
N ALA A 178 0.07 -16.02 -3.24
CA ALA A 178 0.21 -14.62 -3.62
C ALA A 178 0.64 -14.44 -5.07
N VAL A 179 0.19 -13.34 -5.68
CA VAL A 179 0.70 -12.79 -6.94
C VAL A 179 1.32 -11.44 -6.61
N ILE A 180 2.61 -11.28 -6.91
CA ILE A 180 3.42 -10.16 -6.44
C ILE A 180 4.03 -9.46 -7.65
N ASN A 181 3.59 -8.24 -7.96
CA ASN A 181 4.31 -7.35 -8.86
C ASN A 181 5.65 -6.93 -8.24
N SER A 182 6.77 -7.32 -8.83
CA SER A 182 8.11 -6.96 -8.36
C SER A 182 8.73 -5.96 -9.32
N VAL A 183 8.70 -4.69 -8.93
CA VAL A 183 9.28 -3.56 -9.68
C VAL A 183 9.72 -2.47 -8.69
N GLU A 184 10.64 -1.61 -9.09
CA GLU A 184 11.04 -0.44 -8.31
C GLU A 184 9.81 0.35 -7.81
N PRO A 185 9.74 0.74 -6.53
CA PRO A 185 10.70 0.52 -5.44
C PRO A 185 10.40 -0.73 -4.58
N HIS A 186 9.53 -1.63 -5.04
CA HIS A 186 8.98 -2.78 -4.32
C HIS A 186 9.53 -4.12 -4.84
N PHE A 187 10.86 -4.22 -4.97
CA PHE A 187 11.50 -5.48 -5.35
C PHE A 187 11.22 -6.58 -4.31
N TYR A 188 10.72 -7.72 -4.79
CA TYR A 188 10.53 -8.92 -3.98
C TYR A 188 11.51 -9.99 -4.43
N GLN A 189 12.40 -10.41 -3.54
CA GLN A 189 13.35 -11.48 -3.83
C GLN A 189 12.61 -12.83 -3.82
N PRO A 190 12.58 -13.58 -4.94
CA PRO A 190 11.97 -14.90 -4.96
C PRO A 190 12.67 -15.88 -4.00
N LYS A 191 11.89 -16.79 -3.42
CA LYS A 191 12.33 -17.86 -2.53
C LYS A 191 12.14 -19.22 -3.19
N ASP A 192 12.68 -20.27 -2.57
CA ASP A 192 12.49 -21.64 -3.01
C ASP A 192 11.00 -22.00 -3.15
N GLY A 193 10.63 -22.54 -4.32
CA GLY A 193 9.25 -22.90 -4.66
C GLY A 193 8.42 -21.78 -5.31
N ASP A 194 8.94 -20.54 -5.35
CA ASP A 194 8.28 -19.43 -6.03
C ASP A 194 8.38 -19.59 -7.56
N THR A 195 7.34 -19.18 -8.28
CA THR A 195 7.33 -19.15 -9.75
C THR A 195 7.55 -17.72 -10.22
N VAL A 196 8.56 -17.48 -11.06
CA VAL A 196 8.79 -16.17 -11.67
C VAL A 196 8.11 -16.11 -13.03
N ILE A 197 7.33 -15.05 -13.25
CA ILE A 197 6.63 -14.77 -14.50
C ILE A 197 7.20 -13.49 -15.07
N ASN A 198 7.77 -13.55 -16.28
CA ASN A 198 8.41 -12.40 -16.90
C ASN A 198 7.50 -11.81 -17.98
N THR A 199 6.90 -10.64 -17.74
CA THR A 199 6.04 -9.97 -18.71
C THR A 199 6.79 -9.37 -19.90
N MET A 200 8.13 -9.26 -19.82
CA MET A 200 8.95 -8.86 -20.97
C MET A 200 8.88 -9.87 -22.13
N THR A 201 8.45 -11.12 -21.90
CA THR A 201 8.23 -12.09 -22.98
C THR A 201 7.09 -11.69 -23.91
N CYS A 202 6.23 -10.76 -23.48
CA CYS A 202 5.12 -10.22 -24.26
C CYS A 202 5.50 -8.91 -24.99
N VAL A 203 6.79 -8.57 -25.02
CA VAL A 203 7.28 -7.29 -25.53
C VAL A 203 8.36 -7.55 -26.58
N ALA A 204 8.21 -6.95 -27.75
CA ALA A 204 9.24 -6.94 -28.77
C ALA A 204 10.39 -5.98 -28.38
N PRO A 205 11.64 -6.26 -28.78
CA PRO A 205 12.73 -5.30 -28.56
C PRO A 205 12.43 -3.95 -29.20
N VAL A 206 12.54 -2.86 -28.43
CA VAL A 206 12.47 -1.49 -28.93
C VAL A 206 13.88 -1.04 -29.29
N THR A 207 14.11 -0.70 -30.57
CA THR A 207 15.42 -0.26 -31.07
C THR A 207 15.45 1.21 -31.49
N ASN A 208 14.29 1.87 -31.50
CA ASN A 208 14.21 3.30 -31.80
C ASN A 208 14.81 4.10 -30.63
N GLU A 209 15.88 4.85 -30.92
CA GLU A 209 16.65 5.61 -29.92
C GLU A 209 15.86 6.75 -29.30
N ASP A 210 14.96 7.40 -30.04
CA ASP A 210 14.14 8.52 -29.55
C ASP A 210 13.19 8.03 -28.45
N TYR A 211 12.43 6.96 -28.71
CA TYR A 211 11.53 6.37 -27.71
C TYR A 211 12.30 5.95 -26.44
N LEU A 212 13.49 5.36 -26.59
CA LEU A 212 14.32 4.97 -25.46
C LEU A 212 14.77 6.18 -24.63
N ALA A 213 15.21 7.25 -25.29
CA ALA A 213 15.63 8.48 -24.64
C ALA A 213 14.47 9.20 -23.93
N GLU A 214 13.28 9.21 -24.52
CA GLU A 214 12.05 9.75 -23.92
C GLU A 214 11.67 9.00 -22.64
N ARG A 215 11.62 7.66 -22.70
CA ARG A 215 11.37 6.79 -21.53
C ARG A 215 12.39 7.02 -20.43
N ASP A 216 13.68 7.07 -20.77
CA ASP A 216 14.75 7.23 -19.79
C ASP A 216 14.70 8.63 -19.13
N THR A 217 14.33 9.65 -19.92
CA THR A 217 14.09 11.01 -19.41
C THR A 217 12.91 11.02 -18.43
N ALA A 218 11.77 10.44 -18.80
CA ALA A 218 10.59 10.34 -17.95
C ALA A 218 10.91 9.56 -16.66
N ARG A 219 11.64 8.45 -16.75
CA ARG A 219 12.10 7.66 -15.59
C ARG A 219 12.99 8.49 -14.67
N GLY A 220 13.90 9.28 -15.23
CA GLY A 220 14.75 10.21 -14.46
C GLY A 220 13.92 11.24 -13.69
N LEU A 221 12.93 11.86 -14.35
CA LEU A 221 12.04 12.85 -13.75
C LEU A 221 11.13 12.24 -12.68
N TYR A 222 10.63 11.02 -12.89
CA TYR A 222 9.93 10.24 -11.87
C TYR A 222 10.77 10.09 -10.60
N ARG A 223 12.01 9.61 -10.72
CA ARG A 223 12.91 9.41 -9.57
C ARG A 223 13.21 10.72 -8.84
N GLN A 224 13.51 11.79 -9.58
CA GLN A 224 13.75 13.11 -8.98
C GLN A 224 12.52 13.61 -8.21
N CYS A 225 11.32 13.43 -8.76
CA CYS A 225 10.09 13.81 -8.09
C CYS A 225 9.85 12.97 -6.81
N MET A 226 10.09 11.66 -6.85
CA MET A 226 10.02 10.80 -5.67
C MET A 226 11.02 11.23 -4.58
N GLU A 227 12.27 11.51 -4.94
CA GLU A 227 13.30 12.01 -4.02
C GLU A 227 12.88 13.33 -3.36
N GLN A 228 12.36 14.28 -4.14
CA GLN A 228 11.88 15.56 -3.60
C GLN A 228 10.69 15.35 -2.67
N ALA A 229 9.72 14.50 -3.05
CA ALA A 229 8.59 14.17 -2.20
C ALA A 229 9.03 13.62 -0.84
N VAL A 230 9.94 12.63 -0.83
CA VAL A 230 10.51 12.04 0.40
C VAL A 230 11.24 13.10 1.22
N SER A 231 12.02 13.98 0.58
CA SER A 231 12.71 15.09 1.26
C SER A 231 11.73 16.03 1.97
N PHE A 232 10.63 16.40 1.33
CA PHE A 232 9.59 17.23 1.95
C PHE A 232 8.87 16.51 3.09
N ILE A 233 8.56 15.21 2.95
CA ILE A 233 7.96 14.39 4.01
C ILE A 233 8.92 14.29 5.21
N SER A 234 10.22 14.07 4.97
CA SER A 234 11.26 14.03 6.00
C SER A 234 11.35 15.34 6.78
N ARG A 235 11.32 16.48 6.08
CA ARG A 235 11.29 17.81 6.71
C ARG A 235 9.99 18.04 7.49
N ALA A 236 8.85 17.59 6.97
CA ALA A 236 7.57 17.69 7.66
C ALA A 236 7.59 16.89 8.97
N LYS A 237 8.15 15.66 8.96
CA LYS A 237 8.37 14.88 10.17
C LYS A 237 9.25 15.62 11.17
N LYS A 238 10.40 16.17 10.76
CA LYS A 238 11.29 16.93 11.67
C LYS A 238 10.56 18.11 12.33
N LYS A 239 9.68 18.78 11.59
CA LYS A 239 8.83 19.85 12.14
C LYS A 239 7.72 19.34 13.04
N HIS A 240 7.13 18.19 12.73
CA HIS A 240 6.19 17.53 13.63
C HIS A 240 6.86 17.11 14.95
N ASP A 241 8.06 16.52 14.89
CA ASP A 241 8.86 16.15 16.06
C ASP A 241 9.25 17.39 16.90
N GLU A 242 9.45 18.55 16.26
CA GLU A 242 9.62 19.84 16.96
C GLU A 242 8.32 20.26 17.67
N MET A 243 7.16 20.11 17.00
CA MET A 243 5.85 20.41 17.57
C MET A 243 5.56 19.57 18.82
N GLU A 244 5.90 18.28 18.80
CA GLU A 244 5.70 17.36 19.93
C GLU A 244 6.38 17.85 21.22
N LYS A 245 7.50 18.57 21.13
CA LYS A 245 8.19 19.13 22.30
C LYS A 245 7.35 20.16 23.06
N TYR A 246 6.41 20.82 22.39
CA TYR A 246 5.47 21.75 23.04
C TYR A 246 4.28 21.04 23.69
N TYR A 247 4.07 19.75 23.41
CA TYR A 247 2.99 18.95 23.97
C TYR A 247 3.48 18.00 25.06
N VAL A 248 4.55 17.25 24.82
CA VAL A 248 5.07 16.17 25.69
C VAL A 248 5.19 16.58 27.17
N PRO A 249 5.75 17.76 27.54
CA PRO A 249 5.87 18.15 28.96
C PRO A 249 4.53 18.35 29.67
N TYR A 250 3.45 18.52 28.90
CA TYR A 250 2.11 18.82 29.40
C TYR A 250 1.16 17.63 29.26
N MET A 251 1.65 16.45 28.85
CA MET A 251 0.86 15.22 28.80
C MET A 251 1.05 14.40 30.07
N ASN A 252 -0.06 13.94 30.66
CA ASN A 252 -0.07 12.93 31.72
C ASN A 252 -0.01 11.53 31.09
N PHE A 253 1.20 11.07 30.78
CA PHE A 253 1.40 9.76 30.16
C PHE A 253 1.01 8.59 31.07
N ASP A 254 1.12 8.73 32.39
CA ASP A 254 0.67 7.69 33.33
C ASP A 254 -0.83 7.48 33.26
N GLY A 255 -1.60 8.57 33.19
CA GLY A 255 -3.05 8.52 32.99
C GLY A 255 -3.42 7.90 31.64
N ILE A 256 -2.74 8.29 30.56
CA ILE A 256 -2.93 7.69 29.23
C ILE A 256 -2.63 6.18 29.24
N ASN A 257 -1.53 5.78 29.89
CA ASN A 257 -1.16 4.38 30.02
C ASN A 257 -2.21 3.59 30.82
N ALA A 258 -2.77 4.17 31.88
CA ALA A 258 -3.86 3.53 32.63
C ALA A 258 -5.11 3.32 31.77
N VAL A 259 -5.48 4.28 30.92
CA VAL A 259 -6.57 4.12 29.94
C VAL A 259 -6.25 3.02 28.93
N ARG A 260 -5.00 2.97 28.43
CA ARG A 260 -4.55 1.92 27.51
C ARG A 260 -4.72 0.54 28.13
N GLU A 261 -4.20 0.31 29.32
CA GLU A 261 -4.27 -0.99 30.00
C GLU A 261 -5.72 -1.40 30.27
N LYS A 262 -6.55 -0.47 30.77
CA LYS A 262 -7.98 -0.72 30.96
C LYS A 262 -8.68 -1.12 29.66
N THR A 263 -8.37 -0.40 28.58
CA THR A 263 -8.96 -0.68 27.25
C THR A 263 -8.51 -2.04 26.73
N LEU A 264 -7.20 -2.34 26.83
CA LEU A 264 -6.63 -3.62 26.41
C LEU A 264 -7.28 -4.79 27.16
N GLN A 265 -7.36 -4.69 28.49
CA GLN A 265 -7.96 -5.72 29.33
C GLN A 265 -9.40 -6.01 28.93
N ARG A 266 -10.20 -4.97 28.70
CA ARG A 266 -11.59 -5.11 28.25
C ARG A 266 -11.68 -5.77 26.86
N ILE A 267 -10.80 -5.42 25.93
CA ILE A 267 -10.75 -6.08 24.61
C ILE A 267 -10.45 -7.57 24.76
N LEU A 268 -9.50 -7.93 25.61
CA LEU A 268 -9.15 -9.33 25.88
C LEU A 268 -10.32 -10.10 26.52
N GLU A 269 -11.03 -9.48 27.45
CA GLU A 269 -12.23 -10.06 28.08
C GLU A 269 -13.37 -10.30 27.06
N LEU A 270 -13.60 -9.37 26.14
CA LEU A 270 -14.59 -9.53 25.06
C LEU A 270 -14.22 -10.69 24.12
N LEU A 271 -12.94 -10.83 23.78
CA LEU A 271 -12.46 -11.95 22.96
C LEU A 271 -12.62 -13.29 23.70
N ALA A 272 -12.34 -13.34 24.99
CA ALA A 272 -12.52 -14.53 25.82
C ALA A 272 -14.01 -14.90 25.99
N GLY A 273 -14.90 -13.91 26.18
CA GLY A 273 -16.34 -14.11 26.29
C GLY A 273 -16.99 -14.63 25.00
N ASN A 274 -16.55 -14.13 23.84
CA ASN A 274 -17.03 -14.59 22.53
C ASN A 274 -16.52 -15.99 22.14
N ALA A 275 -15.39 -16.44 22.69
CA ALA A 275 -14.92 -17.81 22.52
C ALA A 275 -15.81 -18.85 23.25
N GLY A 276 -16.57 -18.43 24.26
CA GLY A 276 -17.52 -19.28 24.99
C GLY A 276 -18.90 -19.44 24.32
N THR A 277 -19.33 -18.47 23.51
CA THR A 277 -20.64 -18.47 22.85
C THR A 277 -20.62 -19.02 21.42
N ALA A 278 -19.46 -19.10 20.76
CA ALA A 278 -19.31 -19.71 19.44
C ALA A 278 -19.32 -21.27 19.44
N ARG A 279 -19.65 -21.90 20.58
CA ARG A 279 -19.75 -23.37 20.76
C ARG A 279 -21.17 -23.87 21.08
N ALA A 280 -22.20 -23.07 20.83
CA ALA A 280 -23.61 -23.48 20.95
C ALA A 280 -24.30 -23.45 19.59
#